data_AF-A0A972WCR7-F1
#
_entry.id   AF-A0A972WCR7-F1
#
_cell.length_a   1.000
_cell.length_b   1.000
_cell.length_c   1.000
_cell.angle_alpha   90.00
_cell.angle_beta   90.00
_cell.angle_gamma   90.00
#
_symmetry.space_group_name_H-M   'P 1'
#
loop_
_entity.id
_entity.type
_entity.pdbx_description
1 polymer ?
#
loop_
_entity_poly.entity_id
_entity_poly.type
_entity_poly.pdbx_seq_one_letter_code
_entity_poly.pdbx_strand_id
1 'polypeptide(L)' 'MNRRKFCKTAVAASVAASYPFIGGCGQSDAPLATSANTSIRGVSLDGAEIELERAAIKELGDAMTGQVLLAGHPDYDGA' A
#
# COMPACT_ATOMS: atom_id res chain seq x y z
N MET A 1 -38.01 -4.46 -4.94
CA MET A 1 -36.60 -4.01 -4.95
C MET A 1 -35.68 -5.21 -4.84
N ASN A 2 -34.75 -5.43 -5.78
CA ASN A 2 -33.96 -6.66 -5.84
C ASN A 2 -32.70 -6.54 -4.95
N ARG A 3 -32.76 -7.05 -3.71
CA ARG A 3 -31.71 -6.92 -2.67
C ARG A 3 -30.30 -7.26 -3.14
N ARG A 4 -30.17 -8.25 -4.03
CA ARG A 4 -28.86 -8.70 -4.57
C ARG A 4 -28.26 -7.71 -5.57
N LYS A 5 -29.08 -6.97 -6.32
CA LYS A 5 -28.59 -5.95 -7.24
C LYS A 5 -28.10 -4.72 -6.47
N PHE A 6 -28.84 -4.32 -5.43
CA PHE A 6 -28.48 -3.17 -4.58
C PHE A 6 -27.13 -3.35 -3.87
N CYS A 7 -26.87 -4.52 -3.26
CA CYS A 7 -25.57 -4.79 -2.64
C CYS A 7 -24.42 -4.81 -3.68
N LYS A 8 -24.65 -5.36 -4.88
CA LYS A 8 -23.63 -5.36 -5.95
C LYS A 8 -23.31 -3.96 -6.47
N THR A 9 -24.32 -3.10 -6.65
CA THR A 9 -24.10 -1.71 -7.08
C THR A 9 -23.46 -0.85 -5.99
N ALA A 10 -23.79 -1.09 -4.71
CA ALA A 10 -23.20 -0.34 -3.59
C ALA A 10 -21.69 -0.62 -3.45
N VAL A 11 -21.27 -1.89 -3.54
CA VAL A 11 -19.85 -2.28 -3.46
C VAL A 11 -19.06 -1.76 -4.67
N ALA A 12 -19.64 -1.79 -5.87
CA ALA A 12 -18.98 -1.25 -7.07
C ALA A 12 -18.82 0.28 -7.01
N ALA A 13 -19.83 0.99 -6.49
CA ALA A 13 -19.78 2.45 -6.35
C ALA A 13 -18.77 2.90 -5.28
N SER A 14 -18.59 2.13 -4.19
CA SER A 14 -17.59 2.46 -3.16
C SER A 14 -16.15 2.34 -3.65
N VAL A 15 -15.82 1.36 -4.50
CA VAL A 15 -14.46 1.20 -5.05
C VAL A 15 -14.13 2.31 -6.06
N ALA A 16 -15.11 2.71 -6.88
CA ALA A 16 -14.92 3.80 -7.83
C ALA A 16 -14.76 5.16 -7.14
N ALA A 17 -15.46 5.41 -6.03
CA ALA A 17 -15.36 6.65 -5.27
C ALA A 17 -14.08 6.77 -4.42
N SER A 18 -13.41 5.66 -4.09
CA SER A 18 -12.08 5.66 -3.47
C SER A 18 -10.93 5.84 -4.47
N TYR A 19 -11.21 5.84 -5.78
CA TYR A 19 -10.21 5.94 -6.84
C TYR A 19 -9.78 7.35 -7.31
N PRO A 20 -10.23 8.52 -6.79
CA PRO A 20 -9.63 9.78 -7.20
C PRO A 20 -8.25 10.02 -6.57
N PHE A 21 -7.82 9.18 -5.62
CA PHE A 21 -6.51 9.30 -4.96
C PHE A 21 -5.40 8.39 -5.54
N ILE A 22 -5.74 7.46 -6.46
CA ILE A 22 -4.76 6.54 -7.09
C ILE A 22 -4.40 6.98 -8.52
N GLY A 23 -5.23 7.83 -9.16
CA GLY A 23 -4.98 8.32 -10.53
C GLY A 23 -4.03 9.52 -10.66
N GLY A 24 -3.44 10.00 -9.57
CA GLY A 24 -2.60 11.22 -9.55
C GLY A 24 -1.09 10.99 -9.54
N CYS A 25 -0.61 9.75 -9.38
CA CYS A 25 0.83 9.45 -9.33
C CYS A 25 1.40 9.20 -10.73
N GLY A 26 1.24 10.16 -11.63
CA GLY A 26 2.10 10.28 -12.79
C GLY A 26 3.38 11.00 -12.38
N GLN A 27 4.36 10.30 -11.78
CA GLN A 27 5.77 10.72 -11.71
C GLN A 27 6.62 9.59 -11.10
N SER A 28 7.20 8.78 -11.99
CA SER A 28 8.61 8.39 -12.08
C SER A 28 9.51 8.18 -10.84
N ASP A 29 9.00 7.90 -9.65
CA ASP A 29 9.81 7.42 -8.53
C ASP A 29 8.99 6.39 -7.76
N ALA A 30 9.13 5.11 -8.10
CA ALA A 30 8.55 4.06 -7.28
C ALA A 30 9.14 4.19 -5.86
N PRO A 31 8.31 4.34 -4.81
CA PRO A 31 8.81 4.57 -3.47
C PRO A 31 9.68 3.39 -3.07
N LEU A 32 10.95 3.66 -2.74
CA LEU A 32 11.86 2.65 -2.21
C LEU A 32 11.29 2.16 -0.89
N ALA A 33 11.10 0.85 -0.73
CA ALA A 33 10.45 0.28 0.45
C ALA A 33 11.15 0.62 1.77
N THR A 34 12.43 0.99 1.69
CA THR A 34 13.30 1.32 2.80
C THR A 34 13.28 2.81 3.16
N SER A 35 12.47 3.60 2.46
CA SER A 35 12.31 5.03 2.71
C SER A 35 10.90 5.33 3.19
N ALA A 36 10.79 5.83 4.42
CA ALA A 36 9.54 6.34 4.98
C ALA A 36 9.76 7.77 5.49
N ASN A 37 8.86 8.68 5.11
CA ASN A 37 8.89 10.07 5.58
C ASN A 37 8.35 10.20 7.02
N THR A 38 7.53 9.24 7.44
CA THR A 38 6.85 9.15 8.75
C THR A 38 6.76 7.68 9.15
N SER A 39 6.43 7.40 10.41
CA SER A 39 5.99 6.06 10.82
C SER A 39 4.75 5.61 10.04
N ILE A 40 4.62 4.29 9.86
CA ILE A 40 3.57 3.66 9.07
C ILE A 40 2.70 2.81 9.98
N ARG A 41 1.39 3.01 9.94
CA ARG A 41 0.46 2.11 10.64
C ARG A 41 0.40 0.76 9.93
N GLY A 42 0.55 -0.31 10.69
CA GLY A 42 0.50 -1.69 10.22
C GLY A 42 -0.48 -2.52 11.05
N VAL A 43 -0.62 -3.78 10.63
CA VAL A 43 -1.38 -4.80 11.36
C VAL A 43 -0.50 -6.02 11.47
N SER A 44 -0.35 -6.57 12.68
CA SER A 44 0.40 -7.80 12.91
C SER A 44 -0.39 -9.03 12.45
N LEU A 45 0.27 -10.19 12.40
CA LEU A 45 -0.33 -11.43 11.92
C LEU A 45 -1.51 -11.93 12.76
N ASP A 46 -1.56 -11.56 14.04
CA ASP A 46 -2.66 -11.83 14.96
C ASP A 46 -3.79 -10.77 14.86
N GLY A 47 -3.66 -9.79 13.97
CA GLY A 47 -4.67 -8.77 13.72
C GLY A 47 -4.59 -7.54 14.62
N ALA A 48 -3.56 -7.43 15.47
CA ALA A 48 -3.38 -6.25 16.31
C ALA A 48 -2.86 -5.05 15.48
N GLU A 49 -3.32 -3.84 15.82
CA GLU A 49 -2.76 -2.62 15.25
C GLU A 49 -1.35 -2.41 15.77
N ILE A 50 -0.42 -2.17 14.86
CA ILE A 50 0.98 -1.88 15.17
C ILE A 50 1.44 -0.64 14.43
N GLU A 51 2.56 -0.08 14.86
CA GLU A 51 3.21 1.03 14.17
C GLU A 51 4.63 0.63 13.78
N LEU A 52 4.94 0.75 12.50
CA LEU A 52 6.29 0.61 11.97
C LEU A 52 6.97 1.96 12.09
N GLU A 53 7.92 2.05 13.02
CA GLU A 53 8.69 3.26 13.24
C GLU A 53 9.54 3.59 12.00
N ARG A 54 9.62 4.89 11.68
CA ARG A 54 10.48 5.39 10.61
C ARG A 54 11.94 4.97 10.81
N ALA A 55 12.43 4.97 12.05
CA ALA A 55 13.78 4.57 12.38
C ALA A 55 14.03 3.09 12.03
N ALA A 56 13.10 2.21 12.37
CA ALA A 56 13.18 0.78 12.04
C ALA A 56 13.17 0.53 10.52
N ILE A 57 12.36 1.29 9.76
CA ILE A 57 12.33 1.19 8.28
C ILE A 57 13.68 1.62 7.68
N LYS A 58 14.29 2.68 8.23
CA LYS A 58 15.60 3.15 7.81
C LYS A 58 16.70 2.15 8.16
N GLU A 59 16.68 1.61 9.37
CA GLU A 59 17.62 0.56 9.81
C GLU A 59 17.55 -0.67 8.91
N LEU A 60 16.34 -1.11 8.57
CA LEU A 60 16.12 -2.18 7.60
C LEU A 60 16.77 -1.86 6.25
N GLY A 61 16.62 -0.63 5.77
CA GLY A 61 17.28 -0.17 4.55
C GLY A 61 18.80 -0.20 4.61
N ASP A 62 19.36 0.32 5.71
CA ASP A 62 20.81 0.40 5.92
C ASP A 62 21.44 -1.01 6.10
N ALA A 63 20.69 -1.97 6.62
CA ALA A 63 21.13 -3.37 6.80
C ALA A 63 21.06 -4.22 5.53
N MET A 64 20.35 -3.78 4.49
CA MET A 64 20.14 -4.55 3.26
C MET A 64 21.12 -4.16 2.15
N THR A 65 21.66 -5.16 1.46
CA THR A 65 22.53 -4.96 0.27
C THR A 65 21.75 -4.88 -1.04
N GLY A 66 20.45 -5.18 -1.03
CA GLY A 66 19.58 -5.26 -2.21
C GLY A 66 18.33 -4.39 -2.09
N GLN A 67 17.65 -4.19 -3.21
CA GLN A 67 16.41 -3.41 -3.24
C GLN A 67 15.22 -4.27 -2.78
N VAL A 68 14.30 -3.64 -2.05
CA VAL A 68 12.99 -4.21 -1.72
C VAL A 68 11.97 -3.62 -2.68
N LEU A 69 11.30 -4.48 -3.44
CA LEU A 69 10.22 -4.10 -4.34
C LEU A 69 8.89 -4.09 -3.58
N LEU A 70 8.10 -3.04 -3.79
CA LEU A 70 6.75 -2.93 -3.24
C LEU A 70 5.69 -3.23 -4.29
N ALA A 71 4.51 -3.64 -3.83
CA ALA A 71 3.33 -3.75 -4.68
C ALA A 71 3.10 -2.41 -5.43
N GLY A 72 2.96 -2.49 -6.74
CA GLY A 72 2.89 -1.33 -7.64
C GLY A 72 4.21 -0.96 -8.31
N HIS A 73 5.35 -1.57 -7.92
CA HIS A 73 6.57 -1.50 -8.71
C HIS A 73 6.41 -2.35 -10.00
N PRO A 74 6.82 -1.88 -11.19
CA PRO A 74 6.64 -2.62 -12.45
C PRO A 74 7.22 -4.04 -12.43
N ASP A 75 8.35 -4.21 -11.74
CA ASP A 75 9.03 -5.50 -11.62
C ASP A 75 8.50 -6.38 -10.47
N TYR A 76 7.53 -5.91 -9.66
CA TYR A 76 7.02 -6.66 -8.52
C TYR A 76 6.24 -7.92 -8.93
N ASP A 77 5.42 -7.82 -9.97
CA ASP A 77 4.59 -8.95 -10.47
C ASP A 77 5.33 -9.83 -11.50
N GLY A 78 6.55 -9.44 -11.91
CA GLY A 78 7.36 -10.14 -12.90
C GLY A 78 8.37 -11.14 -12.33
N ALA A 79 8.50 -11.20 -11.00
CA ALA A 79 9.43 -12.06 -10.27
C ALA A 79 8.85 -13.44 -9.92
#